data_AF-A0A9P9YB64-F1
#
_entry.id   AF-A0A9P9YB64-F1
#
_cell.length_a   1.000
_cell.length_b   1.000
_cell.length_c   1.000
_cell.angle_alpha   90.00
_cell.angle_beta   90.00
_cell.angle_gamma   90.00
#
_symmetry.space_group_name_H-M   'P 1'
#
loop_
_entity.id
_entity.type
_entity.pdbx_description
1 polymer ?
#
loop_
_entity_poly.entity_id
_entity_poly.type
_entity_poly.pdbx_seq_one_letter_code
_entity_poly.pdbx_strand_id
1 'polypeptide(L)' 'MDSEAGCVDVNECLEQKSCRPQQFCVNNEGSFSCLECDRSCDGCDGDGPDMCKKCAVGFALKNGKCNGK' A
#
# COMPACT_ATOMS: atom_id res chain seq x y z
N MET A 1 19.41 19.05 30.92
CA MET A 1 19.72 18.27 29.70
C MET A 1 18.38 18.07 29.05
N ASP A 2 17.97 19.10 28.32
CA ASP A 2 16.63 19.24 27.82
C ASP A 2 16.47 18.47 26.51
N SER A 3 15.41 17.67 26.50
CA SER A 3 14.66 17.25 25.31
C SER A 3 15.35 16.26 24.35
N GLU A 4 15.41 14.99 24.75
CA GLU A 4 15.32 13.89 23.78
C GLU A 4 13.92 13.26 23.88
N ALA A 5 12.89 14.06 23.61
CA ALA A 5 11.72 13.49 22.98
C ALA A 5 12.17 13.13 21.57
N GLY A 6 12.75 11.94 21.42
CA GLY A 6 13.19 11.41 20.13
C GLY A 6 12.09 11.62 19.10
N CYS A 7 12.47 12.02 17.89
CA CYS A 7 11.52 12.25 16.81
C CYS A 7 10.60 11.03 16.70
N VAL A 8 9.34 11.19 17.06
CA VAL A 8 8.35 10.13 16.92
C VAL A 8 7.97 10.12 15.45
N ASP A 9 8.28 9.03 14.78
CA ASP A 9 7.88 8.83 13.41
C ASP A 9 6.35 8.93 13.28
N VAL A 10 5.90 9.83 12.40
CA VAL A 10 4.47 10.02 12.14
C VAL A 10 4.09 9.04 11.05
N ASN A 11 3.13 8.16 11.32
CA ASN A 11 2.70 7.24 10.29
C ASN A 11 1.84 7.94 9.23
N GLU A 12 2.45 8.45 8.16
CA GLU A 12 1.71 9.17 7.12
C GLU A 12 0.78 8.25 6.31
N CYS A 13 0.92 6.93 6.37
CA CYS A 13 0.01 5.99 5.72
C CYS A 13 -1.37 5.90 6.37
N LEU A 14 -1.55 6.40 7.59
CA LEU A 14 -2.87 6.52 8.23
C LEU A 14 -3.68 7.67 7.63
N GLU A 15 -3.05 8.59 6.91
CA GLU A 15 -3.72 9.67 6.21
C GLU A 15 -4.32 9.17 4.88
N GLN A 16 -5.59 9.52 4.62
CA GLN A 16 -6.40 8.90 3.55
C GLN A 16 -5.98 9.26 2.10
N LYS A 17 -4.87 9.99 1.91
CA LYS A 17 -4.45 10.54 0.59
C LYS A 17 -2.96 10.46 0.30
N SER A 18 -2.22 9.62 1.01
CA SER A 18 -0.75 9.61 0.93
C SER A 18 -0.24 9.06 -0.41
N CYS A 19 -0.95 8.12 -1.02
CA CYS A 19 -0.58 7.49 -2.29
C CYS A 19 -1.73 7.48 -3.31
N ARG A 20 -1.40 7.21 -4.58
CA ARG A 20 -2.39 7.07 -5.66
C ARG A 20 -3.24 5.80 -5.49
N PRO A 21 -4.41 5.69 -6.14
CA PRO A 21 -5.28 4.51 -6.03
C PRO A 21 -4.60 3.18 -6.40
N GLN A 22 -3.64 3.22 -7.33
CA GLN A 22 -2.87 2.05 -7.79
C GLN A 22 -1.55 1.86 -7.01
N GLN A 23 -1.45 2.47 -5.83
CA GLN A 23 -0.26 2.40 -4.98
C GLN A 23 -0.67 2.08 -3.54
N PHE A 24 0.24 1.44 -2.82
CA PHE A 24 0.12 1.23 -1.38
C PHE A 24 1.19 2.02 -0.65
N CYS A 25 0.84 2.50 0.54
CA CYS A 25 1.73 3.28 1.38
C CYS A 25 2.51 2.34 2.30
N VAL A 26 3.83 2.51 2.32
CA VAL A 26 4.74 1.87 3.28
C VAL A 26 5.34 2.95 4.15
N ASN A 27 5.09 2.84 5.45
CA ASN A 27 5.66 3.73 6.43
C ASN A 27 7.11 3.32 6.71
N ASN A 28 8.04 4.25 6.58
CA ASN A 28 9.44 4.06 6.96
C ASN A 28 9.79 5.07 8.06
N GLU A 29 10.85 4.81 8.81
CA GLU A 29 11.28 5.74 9.84
C GLU A 29 11.75 7.07 9.20
N GLY A 30 11.07 8.17 9.54
CA GLY A 30 11.30 9.52 9.04
C GLY A 30 10.69 9.82 7.66
N SER A 31 9.97 8.88 7.03
CA SER A 31 9.35 9.10 5.70
C SER A 31 8.37 7.99 5.30
N PHE A 32 7.53 8.24 4.30
CA PHE A 32 6.73 7.18 3.66
C PHE A 32 7.17 6.92 2.21
N SER A 33 6.86 5.73 1.71
CA SER A 33 7.06 5.35 0.31
C SER A 33 5.76 4.84 -0.29
N CYS A 34 5.46 5.28 -1.51
CA CYS A 34 4.34 4.77 -2.28
C CYS A 34 4.85 3.77 -3.31
N LEU A 35 4.49 2.50 -3.12
CA LEU A 35 4.85 1.42 -4.02
C LEU A 35 3.68 1.09 -4.92
N GLU A 36 3.94 0.68 -6.16
CA GLU A 36 2.88 0.30 -7.11
C GLU A 36 2.28 -1.05 -6.76
N CYS A 37 0.96 -1.16 -6.95
CA CYS A 37 0.24 -2.42 -6.85
C CYS A 37 0.62 -3.37 -7.98
N ASP A 38 0.33 -4.67 -7.79
CA ASP A 38 0.31 -5.59 -8.91
C ASP A 38 -0.72 -5.12 -9.96
N ARG A 39 -0.35 -5.25 -11.23
CA ARG A 39 -1.18 -4.94 -12.41
C ARG A 39 -2.52 -5.68 -12.44
N SER A 40 -2.66 -6.77 -11.70
CA SER A 40 -3.91 -7.50 -11.50
C SER A 40 -4.86 -6.86 -10.47
N CYS A 41 -4.44 -5.80 -9.77
CA CYS A 41 -5.20 -5.12 -8.72
C CYS A 41 -5.77 -3.76 -9.19
N ASP A 42 -7.02 -3.46 -8.86
CA ASP A 42 -7.67 -2.14 -8.84
C ASP A 42 -7.59 -1.56 -7.42
N GLY A 43 -6.36 -1.33 -6.95
CA GLY A 43 -6.01 -0.96 -5.58
C GLY A 43 -5.53 -2.14 -4.73
N CYS A 44 -4.56 -1.89 -3.86
CA CYS A 44 -3.89 -2.89 -3.03
C CYS A 44 -3.46 -2.33 -1.68
N ASP A 45 -3.11 -3.22 -0.76
CA ASP A 45 -2.40 -2.91 0.50
C ASP A 45 -0.97 -3.49 0.51
N GLY A 46 -0.53 -4.07 -0.62
CA GLY A 46 0.79 -4.68 -0.77
C GLY A 46 1.14 -4.94 -2.23
N ASP A 47 2.35 -5.39 -2.46
CA ASP A 47 2.94 -5.63 -3.79
C ASP A 47 2.43 -6.91 -4.48
N GLY A 48 1.81 -7.81 -3.73
CA GLY A 48 1.36 -9.11 -4.23
C GLY A 48 -0.05 -9.09 -4.87
N PRO A 49 -0.33 -9.99 -5.84
CA PRO A 49 -1.67 -10.19 -6.40
C PRO A 49 -2.68 -10.80 -5.40
N ASP A 50 -2.20 -11.26 -4.24
CA ASP A 50 -2.99 -11.66 -3.07
C ASP A 50 -3.39 -10.49 -2.17
N MET A 51 -2.73 -9.35 -2.29
CA MET A 51 -2.98 -8.16 -1.47
C MET A 51 -3.81 -7.10 -2.21
N CYS A 52 -4.55 -7.51 -3.23
CA CYS A 52 -5.46 -6.63 -3.96
C CYS A 52 -6.73 -6.35 -3.12
N LYS A 53 -7.08 -5.08 -2.95
CA LYS A 53 -8.40 -4.67 -2.44
C LYS A 53 -9.51 -5.10 -3.40
N LYS A 54 -9.20 -5.03 -4.69
CA LYS A 54 -10.11 -5.37 -5.78
C LYS A 54 -9.28 -5.83 -6.97
N CYS A 55 -9.74 -6.80 -7.73
CA CYS A 55 -9.06 -7.19 -8.97
C CYS A 55 -9.33 -6.17 -10.08
N ALA A 56 -8.31 -5.87 -10.88
CA ALA A 56 -8.39 -5.06 -12.07
C ALA A 56 -9.31 -5.69 -13.13
N VAL A 57 -9.75 -4.88 -14.09
CA VAL A 57 -10.61 -5.34 -15.18
C VAL A 57 -9.89 -6.44 -15.97
N GLY A 58 -10.56 -7.59 -16.14
CA GLY A 58 -9.97 -8.76 -16.80
C GLY A 58 -9.27 -9.75 -15.85
N PHE A 59 -9.17 -9.43 -14.56
CA PHE A 59 -8.65 -10.32 -13.53
C PHE A 59 -9.78 -10.81 -12.61
N ALA A 60 -9.64 -12.02 -12.09
CA ALA A 60 -10.58 -12.63 -11.17
C ALA A 60 -9.85 -13.21 -9.96
N LEU A 61 -10.44 -13.08 -8.77
CA LEU A 61 -9.91 -13.67 -7.56
C LEU A 61 -10.00 -15.21 -7.67
N LYS A 62 -8.86 -15.85 -7.82
CA LYS A 62 -8.71 -17.31 -7.88
C LYS A 62 -7.68 -17.71 -6.83
N ASN A 63 -8.07 -18.61 -5.93
CA ASN A 63 -7.16 -19.15 -4.90
C ASN A 63 -6.52 -18.06 -4.01
N GLY A 64 -7.28 -17.01 -3.69
CA GLY A 64 -6.81 -15.88 -2.88
C GLY A 64 -5.91 -14.89 -3.62
N LYS A 65 -5.75 -15.00 -4.94
CA LYS A 65 -4.94 -14.11 -5.78
C LYS A 65 -5.73 -13.62 -6.99
N CYS A 66 -5.56 -12.37 -7.39
CA CYS A 66 -6.10 -11.87 -8.65
C CYS A 66 -5.32 -12.48 -9.81
N ASN A 67 -5.97 -13.35 -10.57
CA ASN A 67 -5.39 -14.04 -11.72
C ASN A 67 -6.12 -13.61 -12.99
N GLY A 68 -5.40 -13.50 -14.10
CA GLY A 68 -5.98 -13.19 -15.41
C GLY A 68 -7.11 -14.16 -15.78
N LYS A 69 -8.17 -13.62 -16.38
CA LYS A 69 -9.28 -14.40 -16.92
C LYS A 69 -8.93 -15.01 -18.27
#